data_AF-A0A0F4RFM0-F1
#
_entry.id   AF-A0A0F4RFM0-F1
#
_cell.length_a   1.000
_cell.length_b   1.000
_cell.length_c   1.000
_cell.angle_alpha   90.00
_cell.angle_beta   90.00
_cell.angle_gamma   90.00
#
_symmetry.space_group_name_H-M   'P 1'
#
loop_
_entity.id
_entity.type
_entity.pdbx_description
1 polymer ?
#
loop_
_entity_poly.entity_id
_entity_poly.type
_entity_poly.pdbx_seq_one_letter_code
_entity_poly.pdbx_strand_id
1 'polypeptide(L)'
;MRIFALVIFIIHCGFELLFGLSAYVSGASSSQSAIEVAAQSVQLTIAFRFMGAALIALGVLGLVVIFGPGVSSRAARVIAMGFAVFHGLGALGSIFTAAPTFEVYQNPLSLGALVVHSILALGFVVIILRPINPNGLNT
;
A
#
# COMPACT_ATOMS: atom_id res chain seq x y z
N MET A 1 9.71 -2.08 -18.87
CA MET A 1 10.02 -1.98 -17.42
C MET A 1 9.76 -0.61 -16.79
N ARG A 2 10.17 0.50 -17.41
CA ARG A 2 9.85 1.86 -16.89
C ARG A 2 8.35 2.10 -16.76
N ILE A 3 7.61 1.79 -17.83
CA ILE A 3 6.16 1.93 -17.88
C ILE A 3 5.51 1.07 -16.78
N PHE A 4 5.95 -0.18 -16.61
CA PHE A 4 5.48 -1.04 -15.52
C PHE A 4 5.72 -0.43 -14.14
N ALA A 5 6.95 0.02 -13.84
CA ALA A 5 7.25 0.66 -12.56
C ALA A 5 6.40 1.92 -12.34
N LEU A 6 6.25 2.75 -13.38
CA LEU A 6 5.40 3.93 -13.36
C LEU A 6 3.94 3.57 -13.04
N VAL A 7 3.39 2.55 -13.71
CA VAL A 7 2.03 2.07 -13.46
C VAL A 7 1.87 1.59 -12.01
N ILE A 8 2.80 0.79 -11.49
CA ILE A 8 2.75 0.32 -10.09
C ILE A 8 2.79 1.49 -9.11
N PHE A 9 3.69 2.46 -9.31
CA PHE A 9 3.78 3.65 -8.46
C PHE A 9 2.51 4.50 -8.52
N ILE A 10 1.91 4.70 -9.71
CA ILE A 10 0.67 5.46 -9.88
C ILE A 10 -0.48 4.76 -9.16
N ILE A 11 -0.65 3.46 -9.38
CA ILE A 11 -1.73 2.67 -8.75
C ILE A 11 -1.59 2.70 -7.23
N HIS A 12 -0.39 2.41 -6.73
CA HIS A 12 -0.10 2.44 -5.29
C HIS A 12 -0.38 3.84 -4.71
N CYS A 13 0.19 4.90 -5.30
CA CYS A 13 -0.03 6.26 -4.87
C CYS A 13 -1.53 6.64 -4.81
N GLY A 14 -2.29 6.29 -5.86
CA GLY A 14 -3.73 6.53 -5.90
C GLY A 14 -4.47 5.84 -4.76
N PHE A 15 -4.21 4.55 -4.53
CA PHE A 15 -4.85 3.81 -3.45
C PHE A 15 -4.47 4.32 -2.06
N GLU A 16 -3.19 4.60 -1.83
CA GLU A 16 -2.70 5.12 -0.55
C GLU A 16 -3.31 6.48 -0.21
N LEU A 17 -3.44 7.39 -1.19
CA LEU A 17 -4.09 8.68 -0.99
C LEU A 17 -5.60 8.53 -0.74
N LEU A 18 -6.30 7.70 -1.53
CA LEU A 18 -7.74 7.50 -1.41
C LEU A 18 -8.11 6.82 -0.09
N PHE A 19 -7.47 5.70 0.22
CA PHE A 19 -7.72 4.95 1.46
C PHE A 19 -7.20 5.71 2.67
N GLY A 20 -6.07 6.38 2.53
CA GLY A 20 -5.51 7.22 3.57
C GLY A 20 -6.43 8.38 3.95
N LEU A 21 -6.93 9.12 2.97
CA LEU A 21 -7.89 10.21 3.18
C LEU A 21 -9.19 9.69 3.80
N SER A 22 -9.72 8.58 3.28
CA SER A 22 -10.93 7.96 3.81
C SER A 22 -10.76 7.59 5.30
N ALA A 23 -9.69 6.87 5.65
CA ALA A 23 -9.44 6.45 7.02
C ALA A 23 -9.12 7.61 7.95
N TYR A 24 -8.42 8.64 7.47
CA TYR A 24 -8.11 9.85 8.23
C TYR A 24 -9.37 10.64 8.60
N VAL A 25 -10.28 10.83 7.64
CA VAL A 25 -11.51 11.61 7.86
C VAL A 25 -12.52 10.80 8.67
N SER A 26 -12.82 9.58 8.25
CA SER A 26 -13.85 8.75 8.88
C SER A 26 -13.40 8.14 10.21
N GLY A 27 -12.10 7.92 10.40
CA GLY A 27 -11.58 7.12 11.51
C GLY A 27 -11.99 5.64 11.42
N ALA A 28 -12.25 5.14 10.21
CA ALA A 28 -12.66 3.77 9.96
C ALA A 28 -12.05 3.23 8.65
N SER A 29 -12.01 1.91 8.52
CA SER A 29 -11.73 1.23 7.25
C SER A 29 -12.91 1.38 6.27
N SER A 30 -12.61 1.46 4.98
CA SER A 30 -13.63 1.45 3.92
C SER A 30 -14.42 0.15 3.82
N SER A 31 -13.98 -0.90 4.52
CA SER A 31 -14.67 -2.20 4.59
C SER A 31 -15.69 -2.31 5.72
N GLN A 32 -15.78 -1.32 6.62
CA GLN A 32 -16.70 -1.35 7.76
C GLN A 32 -18.08 -0.77 7.41
N SER A 33 -19.14 -1.43 7.88
CA SER A 33 -20.51 -0.93 7.84
C SER A 33 -20.72 0.22 8.83
N ALA A 34 -21.78 1.02 8.64
CA ALA A 34 -22.11 2.12 9.56
C ALA A 34 -22.31 1.66 11.02
N ILE A 35 -22.85 0.45 11.21
CA ILE A 35 -23.07 -0.13 12.54
C ILE A 35 -21.73 -0.48 13.20
N GLU A 36 -20.80 -1.09 12.45
CA GLU A 36 -19.46 -1.40 12.95
C GLU A 36 -18.66 -0.14 13.29
N VAL A 37 -18.77 0.90 12.46
CA VAL A 37 -18.14 2.20 12.73
C VAL A 37 -18.73 2.84 13.99
N ALA A 38 -20.05 2.78 14.18
CA ALA A 38 -20.72 3.33 15.37
C ALA A 38 -20.37 2.57 16.66
N ALA A 39 -20.11 1.26 16.56
CA ALA A 39 -19.71 0.41 17.68
C ALA A 39 -18.21 0.49 18.01
N GLN A 40 -17.43 1.24 17.24
CA GLN A 40 -15.98 1.27 17.35
C GLN A 40 -15.50 2.00 18.61
N SER A 41 -14.46 1.47 19.26
CA SER A 41 -13.82 2.15 20.39
C SER A 41 -13.07 3.40 19.94
N VAL A 42 -12.94 4.39 20.84
CA VAL A 42 -12.19 5.63 20.59
C VAL A 42 -10.73 5.33 20.18
N GLN A 43 -10.11 4.34 20.82
CA GLN A 43 -8.73 3.92 20.54
C GLN A 43 -8.59 3.39 19.12
N LEU A 44 -9.55 2.58 18.65
CA LEU A 44 -9.52 2.02 17.30
C LEU A 44 -9.78 3.12 16.25
N THR A 45 -10.64 4.10 16.55
CA THR A 45 -10.83 5.28 15.68
C THR A 45 -9.57 6.11 15.54
N ILE A 46 -8.85 6.35 16.63
CA ILE A 46 -7.56 7.04 16.60
C ILE A 46 -6.54 6.23 15.77
N ALA A 47 -6.48 4.91 15.97
CA ALA A 47 -5.58 4.04 15.22
C ALA A 47 -5.84 4.11 13.70
N PHE A 48 -7.11 4.08 13.27
CA PHE A 48 -7.48 4.24 11.86
C PHE A 48 -7.10 5.61 11.30
N ARG A 49 -7.23 6.69 12.09
CA ARG A 49 -6.79 8.02 11.64
C ARG A 49 -5.28 8.12 11.49
N PHE A 50 -4.53 7.54 12.43
CA PHE A 50 -3.07 7.44 12.31
C PHE A 50 -2.65 6.62 11.10
N MET A 51 -3.30 5.48 10.88
CA MET A 51 -3.10 4.68 9.67
C MET A 51 -3.41 5.50 8.42
N GLY A 52 -4.54 6.23 8.40
CA GLY A 52 -4.90 7.12 7.30
C GLY A 52 -3.84 8.16 6.98
N ALA A 53 -3.30 8.84 8.01
CA ALA A 53 -2.21 9.79 7.84
C ALA A 53 -0.92 9.13 7.31
N ALA A 54 -0.61 7.91 7.76
CA ALA A 54 0.53 7.15 7.27
C ALA A 54 0.37 6.79 5.78
N LEU A 55 -0.80 6.30 5.36
CA LEU A 55 -1.11 5.99 3.96
C LEU A 55 -1.02 7.26 3.09
N ILE A 56 -1.56 8.40 3.55
CA ILE A 56 -1.42 9.68 2.83
C ILE A 56 0.06 10.03 2.63
N ALA A 57 0.90 9.90 3.66
CA ALA A 57 2.33 10.18 3.56
C ALA A 57 3.04 9.24 2.56
N LEU A 58 2.69 7.95 2.54
CA LEU A 58 3.19 6.99 1.56
C LEU A 58 2.75 7.35 0.13
N GLY A 59 1.50 7.76 -0.04
CA GLY A 59 0.97 8.27 -1.30
C GLY A 59 1.75 9.48 -1.81
N VAL A 60 2.01 10.47 -0.95
CA VAL A 60 2.82 11.65 -1.28
C VAL A 60 4.25 11.25 -1.66
N LEU A 61 4.87 10.31 -0.95
CA LEU A 61 6.19 9.79 -1.29
C LEU A 61 6.20 9.13 -2.69
N GLY A 62 5.12 8.42 -3.04
CA GLY A 62 4.89 7.91 -4.39
C GLY A 62 4.85 9.02 -5.45
N LEU A 63 4.12 10.12 -5.19
CA LEU A 63 4.09 11.30 -6.09
C LEU A 63 5.47 11.90 -6.29
N VAL A 64 6.26 12.04 -5.21
CA VAL A 64 7.63 12.55 -5.29
C VAL A 64 8.46 11.69 -6.22
N VAL A 65 8.35 10.37 -6.18
CA VAL A 65 9.06 9.48 -7.10
C VAL A 65 8.58 9.62 -8.55
N ILE A 66 7.27 9.73 -8.76
CA ILE A 66 6.67 9.85 -10.11
C ILE A 66 7.12 11.15 -10.79
N PHE A 67 7.05 12.28 -10.08
CA PHE A 67 7.28 13.61 -10.65
C PHE A 67 8.69 14.18 -10.40
N GLY A 68 9.47 13.59 -9.49
CA GLY A 68 10.82 14.04 -9.13
C GLY A 68 11.92 13.18 -9.76
N PRO A 69 12.67 12.38 -8.98
CA PRO A 69 13.84 11.63 -9.46
C PRO A 69 13.48 10.52 -10.46
N GLY A 70 12.19 10.19 -10.59
CA GLY A 70 11.68 9.18 -11.52
C GLY A 70 11.82 7.75 -11.00
N VAL A 71 10.93 6.88 -11.50
CA VAL A 71 10.81 5.46 -11.09
C VAL A 71 12.02 4.57 -11.42
N SER A 72 13.03 5.11 -12.11
CA SER A 72 14.29 4.39 -12.42
C SER A 72 15.47 4.81 -11.53
N SER A 73 15.28 5.76 -10.62
CA SER A 73 16.34 6.28 -9.74
C SER A 73 16.70 5.30 -8.61
N ARG A 74 17.88 5.53 -7.99
CA ARG A 74 18.26 4.85 -6.74
C ARG A 74 17.26 5.15 -5.61
N ALA A 75 16.78 6.39 -5.53
CA ALA A 75 15.77 6.81 -4.56
C ALA A 75 14.47 6.00 -4.72
N ALA A 76 13.97 5.87 -5.95
CA ALA A 76 12.78 5.06 -6.25
C ALA A 76 12.93 3.60 -5.82
N ARG A 77 14.14 3.02 -5.91
CA ARG A 77 14.40 1.65 -5.43
C ARG A 77 14.36 1.53 -3.93
N VAL A 78 15.01 2.44 -3.21
CA VAL A 78 14.98 2.44 -1.74
C VAL A 78 13.54 2.57 -1.25
N ILE A 79 12.77 3.45 -1.88
CA ILE A 79 11.34 3.63 -1.60
C ILE A 79 10.55 2.35 -1.95
N ALA A 80 10.81 1.74 -3.11
CA ALA A 80 10.20 0.46 -3.49
C ALA A 80 10.55 -0.68 -2.51
N MET A 81 11.75 -0.71 -1.94
CA MET A 81 12.11 -1.66 -0.86
C MET A 81 11.25 -1.44 0.37
N GLY A 82 11.08 -0.18 0.80
CA GLY A 82 10.17 0.18 1.88
C GLY A 82 8.74 -0.28 1.61
N PHE A 83 8.20 0.00 0.41
CA PHE A 83 6.87 -0.43 0.02
C PHE A 83 6.73 -1.95 -0.09
N ALA A 84 7.72 -2.67 -0.63
CA ALA A 84 7.72 -4.12 -0.69
C ALA A 84 7.63 -4.74 0.73
N VAL A 85 8.41 -4.22 1.67
CA VAL A 85 8.37 -4.66 3.07
C VAL A 85 7.02 -4.33 3.70
N PHE A 86 6.52 -3.11 3.53
CA PHE A 86 5.24 -2.69 4.09
C PHE A 86 4.07 -3.58 3.59
N HIS A 87 3.96 -3.77 2.28
CA HIS A 87 2.90 -4.61 1.68
C HIS A 87 3.08 -6.09 2.02
N GLY A 88 4.32 -6.59 2.05
CA GLY A 88 4.62 -7.96 2.45
C GLY A 88 4.22 -8.24 3.90
N LEU A 89 4.56 -7.34 4.83
CA LEU A 89 4.14 -7.43 6.23
C LEU A 89 2.62 -7.29 6.38
N GLY A 90 1.97 -6.42 5.61
CA GLY A 90 0.51 -6.31 5.59
C GLY A 90 -0.17 -7.60 5.17
N ALA A 91 0.30 -8.24 4.09
CA ALA A 91 -0.22 -9.52 3.63
C ALA A 91 0.02 -10.65 4.65
N LEU A 92 1.24 -10.78 5.18
CA LEU A 92 1.57 -11.79 6.19
C LEU A 92 0.81 -11.59 7.50
N GLY A 93 0.70 -10.34 7.96
CA GLY A 93 -0.08 -9.99 9.14
C GLY A 93 -1.55 -10.32 8.98
N SER A 94 -2.13 -10.01 7.81
CA SER A 94 -3.52 -10.38 7.48
C SER A 94 -3.73 -11.89 7.57
N ILE A 95 -2.85 -12.68 6.93
CA ILE A 95 -2.90 -14.15 6.95
C ILE A 95 -2.77 -14.67 8.38
N PHE A 96 -1.83 -14.13 9.15
CA PHE A 96 -1.59 -14.54 10.53
C PHE A 96 -2.80 -14.25 11.43
N THR A 97 -3.41 -13.07 11.32
CA THR A 97 -4.60 -12.70 12.09
C THR A 97 -5.84 -13.51 11.69
N ALA A 98 -5.94 -13.94 10.43
CA ALA A 98 -7.06 -14.76 9.95
C ALA A 98 -6.95 -16.25 10.33
N ALA A 99 -5.78 -16.71 10.79
CA ALA A 99 -5.58 -18.10 11.16
C ALA A 99 -6.30 -18.46 12.47
N PRO A 100 -6.87 -19.67 12.60
CA PRO A 100 -6.75 -20.80 11.65
C PRO A 100 -7.92 -20.94 10.67
N THR A 101 -9.02 -20.19 10.83
CA THR A 101 -10.27 -20.48 10.11
C THR A 101 -10.39 -19.79 8.76
N PHE A 102 -9.68 -18.67 8.55
CA PHE A 102 -9.68 -17.91 7.28
C PHE A 102 -11.06 -17.42 6.81
N GLU A 103 -12.10 -17.53 7.64
CA GLU A 103 -13.49 -17.17 7.29
C GLU A 103 -13.65 -15.70 6.90
N VAL A 104 -12.80 -14.81 7.44
CA VAL A 104 -12.76 -13.39 7.09
C VAL A 104 -12.59 -13.15 5.58
N TYR A 105 -11.97 -14.08 4.86
CA TYR A 105 -11.77 -14.01 3.41
C TYR A 105 -12.94 -14.53 2.58
N GLN A 106 -14.02 -15.02 3.21
CA GLN A 106 -15.30 -15.20 2.53
C GLN A 106 -15.92 -13.85 2.14
N ASN A 107 -15.55 -12.77 2.84
CA ASN A 107 -15.87 -11.41 2.40
C ASN A 107 -14.97 -11.02 1.21
N PRO A 108 -15.55 -10.68 0.03
CA PRO A 108 -14.78 -10.33 -1.16
C PRO A 108 -13.85 -9.13 -0.98
N LEU A 109 -14.20 -8.17 -0.11
CA LEU A 109 -13.37 -7.00 0.16
C LEU A 109 -12.10 -7.39 0.94
N SER A 110 -12.24 -8.26 1.94
CA SER A 110 -11.11 -8.76 2.73
C SER A 110 -10.15 -9.58 1.86
N LEU A 111 -10.68 -10.46 1.02
CA LEU A 111 -9.88 -11.23 0.07
C LEU A 111 -9.22 -10.32 -0.98
N GLY A 112 -9.99 -9.37 -1.54
CA GLY A 112 -9.48 -8.39 -2.48
C GLY A 112 -8.34 -7.57 -1.90
N ALA A 113 -8.44 -7.13 -0.65
CA ALA A 113 -7.38 -6.41 0.05
C ALA A 113 -6.10 -7.26 0.17
N LEU A 114 -6.20 -8.54 0.56
CA LEU A 114 -5.04 -9.45 0.64
C LEU A 114 -4.38 -9.64 -0.72
N VAL A 115 -5.16 -9.84 -1.78
CA VAL A 115 -4.67 -10.01 -3.15
C VAL A 115 -3.96 -8.73 -3.62
N VAL A 116 -4.56 -7.56 -3.41
CA VAL A 116 -3.97 -6.27 -3.79
C VAL A 116 -2.64 -6.05 -3.08
N HIS A 117 -2.56 -6.26 -1.76
CA HIS A 117 -1.29 -6.10 -1.03
C HIS A 117 -0.23 -7.08 -1.55
N SER A 118 -0.62 -8.32 -1.83
CA SER A 118 0.31 -9.33 -2.36
C SER A 118 0.84 -8.98 -3.75
N ILE A 119 -0.04 -8.50 -4.66
CA ILE A 119 0.34 -8.06 -6.01
C ILE A 119 1.25 -6.83 -5.93
N LEU A 120 0.95 -5.86 -5.07
CA LEU A 120 1.78 -4.67 -4.88
C LEU A 120 3.16 -5.04 -4.32
N ALA A 121 3.23 -5.90 -3.30
CA ALA A 121 4.50 -6.39 -2.75
C ALA A 121 5.37 -7.02 -3.85
N LEU A 122 4.79 -7.92 -4.65
CA LEU A 122 5.50 -8.56 -5.77
C LEU A 122 5.90 -7.55 -6.85
N GLY A 123 5.03 -6.59 -7.18
CA GLY A 123 5.33 -5.51 -8.13
C GLY A 123 6.55 -4.69 -7.69
N PHE A 124 6.65 -4.35 -6.41
CA PHE A 124 7.81 -3.66 -5.86
C PHE A 124 9.07 -4.54 -5.83
N VAL A 125 8.96 -5.84 -5.52
CA VAL A 125 10.08 -6.79 -5.63
C VAL A 125 10.65 -6.82 -7.06
N VAL A 126 9.79 -6.86 -8.08
CA VAL A 126 10.22 -6.81 -9.48
C VAL A 126 10.96 -5.49 -9.80
N ILE A 127 10.52 -4.37 -9.25
CA ILE A 127 11.19 -3.07 -9.40
C ILE A 127 12.58 -3.08 -8.75
N ILE A 128 12.71 -3.67 -7.55
CA ILE A 128 13.95 -3.77 -6.78
C ILE A 128 14.99 -4.62 -7.51
N LEU A 129 14.59 -5.80 -7.97
CA LEU A 129 15.48 -6.79 -8.60
C LEU A 129 15.97 -6.39 -9.99
N ARG A 130 15.42 -5.32 -10.58
CA ARG A 130 15.88 -4.82 -11.88
C ARG A 130 17.35 -4.39 -11.78
N PRO A 131 18.22 -4.65 -12.77
CA PRO A 131 19.57 -4.08 -12.80
C PRO A 131 19.52 -2.54 -12.90
N ILE A 132 20.39 -1.83 -12.16
CA ILE A 132 20.63 -0.40 -12.43
C ILE A 132 21.51 -0.37 -13.67
N ASN A 133 21.08 0.33 -14.73
CA ASN A 133 22.00 0.62 -15.82
C ASN A 133 23.13 1.50 -15.24
N PRO A 134 24.38 1.00 -15.15
CA PRO A 134 25.48 1.75 -14.51
C PRO A 134 25.75 3.08 -15.22
N ASN A 135 25.32 3.21 -16.47
CA ASN A 135 25.54 4.40 -17.29
C ASN A 135 24.42 5.45 -17.16
N GLY A 136 23.39 5.23 -16.33
CA GLY A 136 22.28 6.18 -16.15
C GLY A 136 21.44 6.46 -17.42
N LEU A 137 21.77 5.83 -18.55
CA LEU A 137 21.06 6.04 -19.80
C LEU A 137 19.74 5.29 -19.78
N ASN A 138 18.71 6.08 -20.03
CA ASN A 138 17.34 5.68 -19.90
C ASN A 138 16.89 4.85 -21.09
N THR A 139 17.06 3.51 -21.04
CA THR A 139 16.30 2.58 -21.90
C THR A 139 15.01 2.15 -21.23
#